data_AF-A0A3B9W5C4-F1
#
_entry.id   AF-A0A3B9W5C4-F1
#
_cell.length_a   1.000
_cell.length_b   1.000
_cell.length_c   1.000
_cell.angle_alpha   90.00
_cell.angle_beta   90.00
_cell.angle_gamma   90.00
#
_symmetry.space_group_name_H-M   'P 1'
#
loop_
_entity.id
_entity.type
_entity.pdbx_description
1 polymer ?
#
loop_
_entity_poly.entity_id
_entity_poly.type
_entity_poly.pdbx_seq_one_letter_code
_entity_poly.pdbx_strand_id
1 'polypeptide(L)'
;AGHQFGHLTILGDGRAMTLGEHLTPEHQRVDIQFKGSGPTPYSRQGDGRAGLGPMLREYLISESMHALGIPTTRSLAVVSTGETIRRQQDLPGAILTRVAT
;
A
#
# COMPACT_ATOMS: atom_id res chain seq x y z
N ALA A 1 -5.88 7.04 14.30
CA ALA A 1 -7.34 6.92 14.55
C ALA A 1 -8.11 7.67 13.47
N GLY A 2 -9.39 7.41 13.28
CA GLY A 2 -10.22 8.12 12.31
C GLY A 2 -11.70 7.76 12.43
N HIS A 3 -12.57 8.58 11.85
CA HIS A 3 -14.00 8.28 11.78
C HIS A 3 -14.28 7.38 10.58
N GLN A 4 -14.78 6.17 10.82
CA GLN A 4 -15.28 5.29 9.76
C GLN A 4 -16.80 5.28 9.84
N PHE A 5 -17.46 5.70 8.76
CA PHE A 5 -18.93 5.76 8.68
C PHE A 5 -19.58 6.51 9.86
N GLY A 6 -18.98 7.64 10.27
CA GLY A 6 -19.49 8.47 11.37
C GLY A 6 -19.03 8.07 12.77
N HIS A 7 -18.33 6.94 12.93
CA HIS A 7 -17.90 6.45 14.25
C HIS A 7 -16.38 6.53 14.42
N LEU A 8 -15.93 7.05 15.57
CA LEU A 8 -14.51 7.09 15.91
C LEU A 8 -13.94 5.67 16.09
N THR A 9 -12.83 5.37 15.42
CA THR A 9 -12.13 4.09 15.49
C THR A 9 -10.61 4.28 15.57
N ILE A 10 -9.94 3.42 16.34
CA ILE A 10 -8.48 3.37 16.36
C ILE A 10 -7.99 2.61 15.11
N LEU A 11 -7.14 3.30 14.35
CA LEU A 11 -6.56 2.85 13.09
C LEU A 11 -5.05 3.09 13.16
N GLY A 12 -4.35 2.55 12.18
CA GLY A 12 -2.93 2.78 11.89
C GLY A 12 -2.56 2.03 10.62
N ASP A 13 -1.28 1.81 10.40
CA ASP A 13 -0.78 1.10 9.22
C ASP A 13 -1.01 -0.41 9.34
N GLY A 14 -2.27 -0.85 9.23
CA GLY A 14 -2.65 -2.25 9.48
C GLY A 14 -2.20 -3.25 8.41
N ARG A 15 -1.63 -2.79 7.30
CA ARG A 15 -1.01 -3.60 6.24
C ARG A 15 0.06 -2.83 5.46
N ALA A 16 0.58 -1.76 6.05
CA ALA A 16 1.54 -0.88 5.42
C ALA A 16 2.75 -0.72 6.34
N MET A 17 3.92 -0.51 5.75
CA MET A 17 5.15 -0.27 6.49
C MET A 17 5.97 0.75 5.72
N THR A 18 6.21 1.91 6.32
CA THR A 18 7.17 2.88 5.79
C THR A 18 8.56 2.38 6.10
N LEU A 19 9.33 2.07 5.05
CA LEU A 19 10.72 1.64 5.19
C LEU A 19 11.64 2.79 5.59
N GLY A 20 11.31 3.99 5.13
CA GLY A 20 12.07 5.20 5.37
C GLY A 20 11.84 6.19 4.24
N GLU A 21 12.70 7.21 4.24
CA GLU A 21 12.68 8.29 3.27
C GLU A 21 13.90 8.18 2.35
N HIS A 22 13.70 8.48 1.07
CA HIS A 22 14.76 8.57 0.07
C HIS A 22 14.93 10.02 -0.39
N LEU A 23 16.18 10.47 -0.50
CA LEU A 23 16.53 11.73 -1.16
C LEU A 23 16.84 11.46 -2.63
N THR A 24 16.01 12.01 -3.53
CA THR A 24 16.23 11.90 -4.97
C THR A 24 17.43 12.76 -5.41
N PRO A 25 17.98 12.54 -6.62
CA PRO A 25 19.03 13.39 -7.19
C PRO A 25 18.64 14.89 -7.26
N GLU A 26 17.36 15.18 -7.39
CA GLU A 26 16.79 16.53 -7.41
C GLU A 26 16.59 17.11 -5.99
N HIS A 27 17.13 16.46 -4.96
CA HIS A 27 17.02 16.83 -3.54
C HIS A 27 15.58 16.84 -3.02
N GLN A 28 14.69 16.05 -3.64
CA GLN A 28 13.35 15.83 -3.12
C GLN A 28 13.36 14.67 -2.12
N ARG A 29 12.61 14.80 -1.03
CA ARG A 29 12.43 13.74 -0.05
C ARG A 29 11.14 12.99 -0.35
N VAL A 30 11.24 11.67 -0.46
CA VAL A 30 10.09 10.80 -0.72
C VAL A 30 10.01 9.67 0.27
N ASP A 31 8.81 9.34 0.72
CA ASP A 31 8.53 8.15 1.51
C ASP A 31 8.58 6.91 0.64
N ILE A 32 9.21 5.84 1.12
CA ILE A 32 9.13 4.50 0.55
C ILE A 32 8.29 3.63 1.47
N GLN A 33 7.12 3.19 0.99
CA GLN A 33 6.20 2.38 1.76
C GLN A 33 5.86 1.06 1.07
N PHE A 34 5.90 -0.03 1.83
CA PHE A 34 5.38 -1.33 1.39
C PHE A 34 3.93 -1.52 1.86
N LYS A 35 3.07 -1.98 0.95
CA LYS A 35 1.67 -2.31 1.23
C LYS A 35 1.45 -3.79 0.94
N GLY A 36 0.98 -4.51 1.96
CA GLY A 36 0.78 -5.97 1.91
C GLY A 36 1.98 -6.80 2.38
N SER A 37 2.99 -6.17 3.01
CA SER A 37 4.21 -6.84 3.47
C SER A 37 4.02 -7.72 4.71
N GLY A 38 2.86 -7.67 5.36
CA GLY A 38 2.56 -8.49 6.53
C GLY A 38 1.93 -7.71 7.68
N PRO A 39 1.72 -8.39 8.82
CA PRO A 39 1.04 -7.80 9.96
C PRO A 39 1.90 -6.76 10.69
N THR A 40 1.23 -5.80 11.31
CA THR A 40 1.78 -4.75 12.16
C THR A 40 0.99 -4.71 13.47
N PRO A 41 1.44 -3.95 14.50
CA PRO A 41 0.64 -3.71 15.70
C PRO A 41 -0.76 -3.13 15.44
N TYR A 42 -0.99 -2.58 14.24
CA TYR A 42 -2.26 -1.98 13.83
C TYR A 42 -3.12 -2.90 12.93
N SER A 43 -2.70 -4.14 12.67
CA SER A 43 -3.43 -5.06 11.78
C SER A 43 -4.77 -5.54 12.33
N ARG A 44 -5.01 -5.40 13.63
CA ARG A 44 -6.23 -5.89 14.30
C ARG A 44 -6.43 -7.38 14.00
N GLN A 45 -7.55 -7.75 13.39
CA GLN A 45 -7.87 -9.13 12.99
C GLN A 45 -7.43 -9.47 11.56
N GLY A 46 -6.72 -8.57 10.88
CA GLY A 46 -6.22 -8.78 9.52
C GLY A 46 -4.85 -9.45 9.50
N ASP A 47 -4.54 -10.14 8.40
CA ASP A 47 -3.23 -10.77 8.16
C ASP A 47 -2.12 -9.79 7.72
N GLY A 48 -2.49 -8.54 7.44
CA GLY A 48 -1.57 -7.52 6.93
C GLY A 48 -1.07 -7.75 5.49
N ARG A 49 -1.64 -8.74 4.78
CA ARG A 49 -1.23 -9.13 3.43
C ARG A 49 -2.19 -8.61 2.36
N ALA A 50 -1.72 -8.51 1.12
CA ALA A 50 -2.52 -8.04 0.00
C ALA A 50 -2.50 -9.01 -1.18
N GLY A 51 -3.66 -9.25 -1.79
CA GLY A 51 -3.73 -10.01 -3.04
C GLY A 51 -3.21 -9.19 -4.23
N LEU A 52 -2.77 -9.89 -5.28
CA LEU A 52 -2.19 -9.31 -6.48
C LEU A 52 -3.14 -8.31 -7.17
N GLY A 53 -4.41 -8.67 -7.35
CA GLY A 53 -5.40 -7.84 -8.05
C GLY A 53 -5.53 -6.42 -7.46
N PRO A 54 -5.78 -6.27 -6.14
CA PRO A 54 -5.79 -4.95 -5.49
C PRO A 54 -4.49 -4.14 -5.65
N MET A 55 -3.31 -4.77 -5.59
CA MET A 55 -2.03 -4.06 -5.75
C MET A 55 -1.83 -3.56 -7.18
N LEU A 56 -2.14 -4.38 -8.19
CA LEU A 56 -2.11 -3.97 -9.60
C LEU A 56 -3.12 -2.86 -9.90
N ARG A 57 -4.32 -2.92 -9.31
CA ARG A 57 -5.33 -1.87 -9.47
C ARG A 57 -4.84 -0.52 -8.93
N GLU A 58 -4.23 -0.53 -7.75
CA GLU A 58 -3.69 0.70 -7.15
C GLU A 58 -2.54 1.27 -7.98
N TYR A 59 -1.65 0.41 -8.49
CA TYR A 59 -0.61 0.82 -9.44
C TYR A 59 -1.19 1.50 -10.67
N LEU A 60 -2.14 0.85 -11.36
CA LEU A 60 -2.71 1.38 -12.60
C LEU A 60 -3.44 2.71 -12.38
N ILE A 61 -4.23 2.83 -11.31
CA ILE A 61 -4.97 4.05 -11.03
C ILE A 61 -4.03 5.18 -10.63
N SER A 62 -3.05 4.94 -9.76
CA SER A 62 -2.10 5.98 -9.33
C SER A 62 -1.29 6.54 -10.51
N GLU A 63 -0.73 5.67 -11.34
CA GLU A 63 0.08 6.11 -12.48
C GLU A 63 -0.78 6.75 -13.58
N SER A 64 -2.02 6.30 -13.77
CA SER A 64 -2.97 6.97 -14.68
C SER A 64 -3.35 8.37 -14.20
N MET A 65 -3.63 8.54 -12.91
CA MET A 65 -3.92 9.84 -12.32
C MET A 65 -2.73 10.79 -12.47
N HIS A 66 -1.51 10.30 -12.21
CA HIS A 66 -0.30 11.09 -12.41
C HIS A 66 -0.13 11.51 -13.88
N ALA A 67 -0.34 10.59 -14.83
CA ALA A 67 -0.27 10.89 -16.27
C ALA A 67 -1.32 11.92 -16.72
N LEU A 68 -2.46 12.00 -16.03
CA LEU A 68 -3.49 13.01 -16.23
C LEU A 68 -3.19 14.35 -15.52
N GLY A 69 -2.07 14.47 -14.82
CA GLY A 69 -1.71 15.68 -14.06
C GLY A 69 -2.50 15.84 -12.76
N ILE A 70 -3.16 14.79 -12.26
CA ILE A 70 -3.92 14.82 -11.03
C ILE A 70 -3.00 14.43 -9.86
N PRO A 71 -2.89 15.25 -8.79
CA PRO A 71 -2.09 14.91 -7.62
C PRO A 71 -2.48 13.57 -7.01
N THR A 72 -1.49 12.70 -6.80
CA THR A 72 -1.68 11.34 -6.31
C THR A 72 -0.36 10.78 -5.77
N THR A 73 -0.42 9.76 -4.92
CA THR A 73 0.77 8.97 -4.58
C THR A 73 1.23 8.17 -5.80
N ARG A 74 2.53 7.90 -5.90
CA ARG A 74 3.11 7.12 -7.01
C ARG A 74 3.30 5.66 -6.63
N SER A 75 3.38 4.81 -7.63
CA SER A 75 3.64 3.38 -7.47
C SER A 75 4.93 2.99 -8.17
N LEU A 76 5.90 2.48 -7.41
CA LEU A 76 7.21 2.09 -7.95
C LEU A 76 7.19 0.68 -8.52
N ALA A 77 6.58 -0.27 -7.81
CA ALA A 77 6.57 -1.68 -8.22
C ALA A 77 5.44 -2.47 -7.56
N VAL A 78 5.00 -3.54 -8.23
CA VAL A 78 4.19 -4.61 -7.65
C VAL A 78 4.95 -5.91 -7.78
N VAL A 79 5.15 -6.61 -6.66
CA VAL A 79 5.93 -7.86 -6.61
C VAL A 79 5.04 -8.98 -6.06
N SER A 80 4.99 -10.12 -6.77
CA SER A 80 4.33 -11.33 -6.25
C SER A 80 5.12 -11.93 -5.10
N THR A 81 4.46 -12.35 -4.03
CA THR A 81 5.14 -12.96 -2.87
C THR A 81 5.35 -14.47 -3.02
N GLY A 82 4.68 -15.11 -3.97
CA GLY A 82 4.60 -16.57 -4.08
C GLY A 82 3.68 -17.23 -3.06
N GLU A 83 3.10 -16.46 -2.14
CA GLU A 83 2.18 -16.96 -1.10
C GLU A 83 0.73 -16.93 -1.58
N THR A 84 -0.08 -17.86 -1.08
CA THR A 84 -1.54 -17.82 -1.23
C THR A 84 -2.18 -17.10 -0.04
N ILE A 85 -3.06 -16.14 -0.32
CA ILE A 85 -3.80 -15.36 0.67
C ILE A 85 -5.26 -15.80 0.66
N ARG A 86 -5.79 -16.13 1.85
CA ARG A 86 -7.20 -16.50 2.02
C ARG A 86 -8.08 -15.26 2.10
N ARG A 87 -9.05 -15.15 1.19
CA ARG A 87 -10.18 -14.22 1.28
C ARG A 87 -11.47 -15.03 1.13
N GLN A 88 -12.47 -14.53 0.41
CA GLN A 88 -13.61 -15.37 0.00
C GLN A 88 -13.17 -16.53 -0.91
N GLN A 89 -12.03 -16.36 -1.58
CA GLN A 89 -11.32 -17.35 -2.37
C GLN A 89 -9.81 -17.24 -2.09
N ASP A 90 -9.06 -18.26 -2.50
CA ASP A 90 -7.60 -18.21 -2.49
C ASP A 90 -7.11 -17.27 -3.60
N LEU A 91 -6.19 -16.37 -3.24
CA LEU A 91 -5.64 -15.35 -4.13
C LEU A 91 -4.12 -15.36 -4.08
N PRO A 92 -3.42 -15.09 -5.20
CA PRO A 92 -1.98 -14.88 -5.18
C PRO A 92 -1.64 -13.61 -4.40
N GLY A 93 -0.65 -13.69 -3.51
CA GLY A 93 -0.16 -12.57 -2.71
C GLY A 93 0.78 -11.64 -3.48
N ALA A 94 0.76 -10.37 -3.10
CA ALA A 94 1.62 -9.35 -3.65
C ALA A 94 1.91 -8.22 -2.65
N ILE A 95 3.00 -7.50 -2.93
CA ILE A 95 3.39 -6.26 -2.24
C ILE A 95 3.43 -5.14 -3.27
N LEU A 96 2.87 -3.99 -2.91
CA LEU A 96 3.04 -2.73 -3.64
C LEU A 96 4.10 -1.87 -2.94
N THR A 97 5.07 -1.38 -3.70
CA THR A 97 5.97 -0.30 -3.27
C THR A 97 5.38 1.03 -3.69
N ARG A 98 4.88 1.80 -2.73
CA ARG A 98 4.31 3.13 -2.90
C ARG A 98 5.36 4.19 -2.59
N VAL A 99 5.36 5.27 -3.37
CA VAL A 99 6.22 6.43 -3.20
C VAL A 99 5.35 7.68 -3.05
N ALA A 100 5.65 8.51 -2.06
CA ALA A 100 4.90 9.74 -1.81
C ALA A 100 5.85 10.89 -1.42
N THR A 101 5.49 12.11 -1.80
CA THR A 101 6.13 13.37 -1.42
C THR A 101 5.28 14.11 -0.42
#